data_AF-A0A382W053-F1
#
_entry.id   AF-A0A382W053-F1
#
_cell.length_a   1.000
_cell.length_b   1.000
_cell.length_c   1.000
_cell.angle_alpha   90.00
_cell.angle_beta   90.00
_cell.angle_gamma   90.00
#
_symmetry.space_group_name_H-M   'P 1'
#
loop_
_entity.id
_entity.type
_entity.pdbx_description
1 polymer ?
#
loop_
_entity_poly.entity_id
_entity_poly.type
_entity_poly.pdbx_seq_one_letter_code
_entity_poly.pdbx_strand_id
1 'polypeptide(L)' 'MNVDAFILARLDSSRLPRKHLLHIENKPIIQHLVERISKCKTIRKIIVCTTENITDDSLI' A
#
# COMPACT_ATOMS: atom_id res chain seq x y z
N MET A 1 22.02 -8.72 -7.35
CA MET A 1 20.85 -9.38 -6.74
C MET A 1 19.62 -8.56 -7.08
N ASN A 2 18.53 -9.21 -7.46
CA ASN A 2 17.28 -8.55 -7.82
C ASN A 2 16.35 -8.52 -6.61
N VAL A 3 15.92 -7.34 -6.16
CA VAL A 3 15.05 -7.17 -4.98
C VAL A 3 13.81 -6.38 -5.36
N ASP A 4 12.64 -6.93 -5.05
CA ASP A 4 11.33 -6.30 -5.27
C ASP A 4 10.59 -6.25 -3.93
N ALA A 5 9.72 -5.25 -3.74
CA ALA A 5 8.93 -5.05 -2.54
C ALA A 5 7.45 -5.28 -2.82
N PHE A 6 6.82 -6.13 -1.99
CA PHE A 6 5.40 -6.45 -2.07
C PHE A 6 4.68 -5.84 -0.87
N ILE A 7 3.74 -4.94 -1.13
CA ILE A 7 2.92 -4.27 -0.12
C ILE A 7 1.54 -4.93 -0.13
N LEU A 8 1.23 -5.71 0.91
CA LEU A 8 -0.10 -6.31 1.06
C LEU A 8 -1.07 -5.27 1.63
N ALA A 9 -2.10 -4.91 0.87
CA ALA A 9 -3.12 -3.96 1.27
C ALA A 9 -4.52 -4.57 1.15
N ARG A 10 -5.29 -4.47 2.24
CA ARG A 10 -6.72 -4.83 2.31
C ARG A 10 -7.47 -3.75 3.08
N LEU A 11 -8.76 -3.58 2.83
CA LEU A 11 -9.60 -2.53 3.40
C LEU A 11 -10.60 -3.04 4.46
N ASP A 12 -10.81 -4.34 4.57
CA ASP A 12 -11.71 -5.07 5.49
C ASP A 12 -11.22 -5.17 6.96
N SER A 13 -10.40 -4.23 7.42
CA SER A 13 -9.89 -4.22 8.79
C SER A 13 -10.95 -3.77 9.81
N SER A 14 -11.23 -4.57 10.84
CA SER A 14 -12.21 -4.22 11.89
C SER A 14 -11.69 -3.24 12.95
N ARG A 15 -10.37 -3.26 13.23
CA ARG A 15 -9.74 -2.41 14.26
C ARG A 15 -9.54 -0.97 13.79
N LEU A 16 -9.11 -0.82 12.54
CA LEU A 16 -8.98 0.47 11.86
C LEU A 16 -9.44 0.27 10.41
N PRO A 17 -10.73 0.52 10.12
CA PRO A 17 -11.31 0.34 8.80
C PRO A 17 -10.59 1.16 7.74
N ARG A 18 -10.38 0.56 6.56
CA ARG A 18 -9.81 1.24 5.38
C ARG A 18 -8.49 1.96 5.65
N LYS A 19 -7.68 1.49 6.61
CA LYS A 19 -6.46 2.17 7.10
C LYS A 19 -5.55 2.70 5.98
N HIS A 20 -5.42 1.96 4.88
CA HIS A 20 -4.53 2.30 3.76
C HIS A 20 -4.96 3.57 3.01
N LEU A 21 -6.25 3.89 3.04
CA LEU A 21 -6.87 5.05 2.38
C LEU A 21 -7.14 6.22 3.33
N LEU A 22 -6.94 6.05 4.63
CA LEU A 22 -6.98 7.18 5.56
C LEU A 22 -5.88 8.17 5.20
N HIS A 23 -6.14 9.45 5.45
CA HIS A 23 -5.22 10.52 5.06
C HIS A 23 -4.37 10.96 6.26
N ILE A 24 -3.08 11.18 5.99
CA ILE A 24 -2.15 11.91 6.85
C ILE A 24 -1.58 13.02 5.99
N GLU A 25 -1.68 14.29 6.41
CA GLU A 25 -1.15 15.43 5.65
C GLU A 25 -1.61 15.42 4.17
N ASN A 26 -2.92 15.23 3.95
CA ASN A 26 -3.56 15.19 2.62
C ASN A 26 -3.09 14.05 1.68
N LYS A 27 -2.40 13.03 2.19
CA LYS A 27 -2.03 11.85 1.41
C LYS A 27 -2.54 10.56 2.05
N PRO A 28 -3.04 9.58 1.27
CA PRO A 28 -3.34 8.25 1.77
C PRO A 28 -2.14 7.61 2.48
N ILE A 29 -2.36 6.87 3.57
CA ILE A 29 -1.31 6.17 4.31
C ILE A 29 -0.48 5.27 3.40
N ILE A 30 -1.10 4.58 2.43
CA ILE A 30 -0.39 3.73 1.49
C ILE A 30 0.57 4.52 0.58
N GLN A 31 0.22 5.75 0.21
CA GLN A 31 1.10 6.62 -0.56
C GLN A 31 2.36 6.99 0.23
N HIS A 32 2.22 7.31 1.52
CA HIS A 32 3.38 7.55 2.39
C HIS A 32 4.32 6.34 2.45
N LEU A 33 3.78 5.12 2.47
CA LEU A 33 4.57 3.89 2.48
C LEU A 33 5.34 3.71 1.16
N VAL A 34 4.66 3.88 0.01
CA VAL A 34 5.28 3.79 -1.31
C VAL A 34 6.40 4.83 -1.48
N GLU A 35 6.15 6.08 -1.10
CA GLU A 35 7.14 7.17 -1.15
C GLU A 35 8.36 6.94 -0.24
N ARG A 36 8.20 6.19 0.86
CA ARG A 36 9.33 5.81 1.73
C ARG A 36 10.13 4.67 1.12
N ILE A 37 9.47 3.65 0.60
CA ILE A 37 10.13 2.48 -0.01
C ILE A 37 10.84 2.88 -1.30
N SER A 38 10.30 3.84 -2.07
CA SER A 38 10.92 4.31 -3.32
C SER A 38 12.27 5.00 -3.12
N LYS A 39 12.61 5.42 -1.89
CA LYS A 39 13.94 5.97 -1.54
C LYS A 39 15.03 4.89 -1.41
N CYS A 40 14.66 3.62 -1.34
CA CYS A 40 15.61 2.51 -1.24
C CYS A 40 16.30 2.27 -2.59
N LYS A 41 17.63 2.41 -2.63
CA LYS A 41 18.44 2.26 -3.86
C LYS A 41 18.50 0.82 -4.41
N THR A 42 18.13 -0.17 -3.61
CA THR A 42 18.24 -1.60 -3.93
C THR A 42 16.94 -2.21 -4.45
N ILE A 43 15.80 -1.55 -4.24
CA ILE A 43 14.48 -2.05 -4.62
C ILE A 43 14.21 -1.64 -6.06
N ARG A 44 13.92 -2.61 -6.93
CA ARG A 44 13.67 -2.38 -8.37
C ARG A 44 12.20 -2.10 -8.65
N LYS A 45 11.31 -2.79 -7.94
CA LYS A 45 9.85 -2.69 -8.11
C LYS A 45 9.14 -2.65 -6.77
N ILE A 46 8.08 -1.86 -6.72
CA ILE A 46 7.12 -1.84 -5.62
C ILE A 46 5.79 -2.33 -6.20
N ILE A 47 5.28 -3.43 -5.67
CA ILE A 47 4.04 -4.05 -6.11
C ILE A 47 3.05 -3.96 -4.95
N VAL A 48 1.92 -3.30 -5.15
CA VAL A 48 0.81 -3.36 -4.21
C VAL A 48 -0.03 -4.59 -4.56
N CYS A 49 -0.22 -5.46 -3.59
CA CYS A 49 -1.05 -6.65 -3.73
C CYS A 49 -2.31 -6.46 -2.89
N THR A 50 -3.45 -6.61 -3.53
CA THR A 50 -4.77 -6.53 -2.90
C THR A 50 -5.52 -7.85 -3.08
N THR A 51 -6.71 -7.97 -2.51
CA THR A 51 -7.59 -9.14 -2.70
C THR A 51 -8.55 -8.92 -3.88
N GLU A 52 -9.23 -9.97 -4.32
CA GLU A 52 -10.33 -9.88 -5.30
C GLU A 52 -11.67 -9.48 -4.64
N ASN A 53 -11.68 -9.13 -3.35
CA ASN A 53 -12.89 -8.68 -2.67
C ASN A 53 -13.26 -7.26 -3.14
N ILE A 54 -14.53 -7.06 -3.50
CA ILE A 54 -15.08 -5.77 -3.94
C ILE A 54 -14.81 -4.62 -2.96
N THR A 55 -14.65 -4.93 -1.66
CA THR A 55 -14.31 -3.91 -0.66
C THR A 55 -12.97 -3.24 -0.92
N ASP A 56 -12.08 -3.92 -1.65
CA ASP A 56 -10.70 -3.51 -1.93
C ASP A 56 -10.53 -2.82 -3.30
N ASP A 57 -11.58 -2.71 -4.13
CA ASP A 57 -11.54 -2.09 -5.47
C ASP A 57 -10.96 -0.67 -5.45
N SER A 58 -11.12 0.06 -4.33
CA SER A 58 -10.52 1.38 -4.15
C SER A 58 -8.97 1.39 -4.11
N LEU A 59 -8.32 0.22 -4.11
CA LEU A 59 -6.86 0.07 -4.19
C LEU A 59 -6.36 -0.22 -5.62
N ILE A 60 -7.26 -0.47 -6.58
CA ILE A 60 -6.94 -0.78 -7.99
C ILE A 60 -6.86 0.51 -8.81
#